data_AF-A0A1Z9L6D6-F1
#
_entry.id   AF-A0A1Z9L6D6-F1
#
_cell.length_a   1.000
_cell.length_b   1.000
_cell.length_c   1.000
_cell.angle_alpha   90.00
_cell.angle_beta   90.00
_cell.angle_gamma   90.00
#
_symmetry.space_group_name_H-M   'P 1'
#
loop_
_entity.id
_entity.type
_entity.pdbx_description
1 polymer ?
#
loop_
_entity_poly.entity_id
_entity_poly.type
_entity_poly.pdbx_seq_one_letter_code
_entity_poly.pdbx_strand_id
1 'polypeptide(L)'
;MKNLITFFILFSSLGAYGFFLLSQNYPLAIVSITLGFILWLILMGVFKSRISGLHFILILFGIFVSLAFFIGYAIEQDMWGGYHFNTEISLLSIGLMLLLILPGVYLFYKNSNEPVLIAPTDKSGVFSNENSINQNLNDFQNNNNFQNEFENSMMEYDPELLNSYYQYYYGENDK
;
A
#
# COMPACT_ATOMS: atom_id res chain seq x y z
N MET A 1 -15.59 13.00 6.43
CA MET A 1 -15.18 13.89 7.53
C MET A 1 -14.09 13.30 8.42
N LYS A 2 -14.20 12.05 8.91
CA LYS A 2 -13.19 11.44 9.81
C LYS A 2 -11.76 11.42 9.26
N ASN A 3 -11.58 11.12 7.97
CA ASN A 3 -10.27 11.14 7.32
C ASN A 3 -9.68 12.57 7.20
N LEU A 4 -10.51 13.61 7.13
CA LEU A 4 -10.03 14.99 7.02
C LEU A 4 -9.37 15.44 8.33
N ILE A 5 -9.94 15.05 9.48
CA ILE A 5 -9.35 15.30 10.80
C ILE A 5 -7.98 14.61 10.93
N THR A 6 -7.84 13.37 10.46
CA THR A 6 -6.58 12.63 10.56
C THR A 6 -5.51 13.16 9.60
N PHE A 7 -5.88 13.69 8.43
CA PHE A 7 -4.92 14.37 7.56
C PHE A 7 -4.53 15.75 8.09
N PHE A 8 -5.46 16.47 8.72
CA PHE A 8 -5.18 17.79 9.31
C PHE A 8 -4.11 17.71 10.41
N ILE A 9 -4.17 16.68 11.27
CA ILE A 9 -3.14 16.50 12.32
C ILE A 9 -1.76 16.19 11.73
N LEU A 10 -1.69 15.39 10.66
CA LEU A 10 -0.44 15.10 9.96
C LEU A 10 0.14 16.36 9.32
N PHE A 11 -0.69 17.14 8.63
CA PHE A 11 -0.26 18.36 7.96
C PHE A 11 0.18 19.42 8.97
N SER A 12 -0.55 19.57 10.08
CA SER A 12 -0.17 20.46 11.18
C SER A 12 1.18 20.06 11.79
N SER A 13 1.40 18.75 12.01
CA SER A 13 2.68 18.24 12.52
C SER A 13 3.83 18.50 11.55
N LEU A 14 3.61 18.26 10.25
CA LEU A 14 4.61 18.50 9.20
C LEU A 14 4.96 19.99 9.10
N GLY A 15 3.97 20.88 9.24
CA GLY A 15 4.16 22.32 9.28
C GLY A 15 5.02 22.76 10.47
N ALA A 16 4.72 22.24 11.67
CA ALA A 16 5.52 22.52 12.87
C ALA A 16 6.95 21.97 12.75
N TYR A 17 7.11 20.76 12.21
CA TYR A 17 8.41 20.17 11.89
C TYR A 17 9.25 21.06 10.97
N GLY A 18 8.66 21.53 9.87
CA GLY A 18 9.32 22.43 8.93
C GLY A 18 9.71 23.76 9.59
N PHE A 19 8.81 24.34 10.40
CA PHE A 19 9.09 25.57 11.15
C PHE A 19 10.28 25.43 12.10
N PHE A 20 10.35 24.34 12.86
CA PHE A 20 11.46 24.11 13.79
C PHE A 20 12.78 23.77 13.09
N LEU A 21 12.73 23.06 11.96
CA LEU A 21 13.90 22.85 11.12
C LEU A 21 14.48 24.17 10.60
N LEU A 22 13.63 25.07 10.08
CA LEU A 22 14.08 26.38 9.60
C LEU A 22 14.63 27.26 10.72
N SER A 23 14.09 27.10 11.93
CA SER A 23 14.56 27.82 13.12
C SER A 23 15.83 27.22 13.73
N GLN A 24 16.45 26.22 13.08
CA GLN A 24 17.62 25.46 13.56
C GLN A 24 17.40 24.78 14.93
N ASN A 25 16.15 24.56 15.32
CA ASN A 25 15.77 23.90 16.56
C ASN A 25 15.47 22.42 16.30
N TYR A 26 16.52 21.65 16.00
CA TYR A 26 16.41 20.24 15.63
C TYR A 26 15.75 19.33 16.68
N PRO A 27 16.01 19.48 18.00
CA PRO A 27 15.35 18.65 19.01
C PRO A 27 13.83 18.83 18.99
N LEU A 28 13.36 20.09 18.85
CA LEU A 28 11.93 20.39 18.78
C LEU A 28 11.31 19.91 17.47
N ALA A 29 12.06 19.93 16.36
CA ALA A 29 11.60 19.35 15.09
C ALA A 29 11.33 17.84 15.25
N ILE A 30 12.29 17.10 15.82
CA ILE A 30 12.17 15.66 16.06
C ILE A 30 10.98 15.36 16.99
N VAL A 31 10.84 16.10 18.08
CA VAL A 31 9.71 15.94 19.00
C VAL A 31 8.39 16.21 18.30
N SER A 32 8.29 17.31 17.55
CA SER A 32 7.06 17.70 16.83
C SER A 32 6.59 16.61 15.88
N ILE A 33 7.49 16.13 15.01
CA ILE A 33 7.13 15.11 14.02
C ILE A 33 6.77 13.78 14.71
N THR A 34 7.52 13.38 15.74
CA THR A 34 7.27 12.15 16.48
C THR A 34 5.94 12.19 17.24
N LEU A 35 5.63 13.31 17.92
CA LEU A 35 4.36 13.48 18.63
C LEU A 35 3.19 13.47 17.67
N GLY A 36 3.28 14.20 16.56
CA GLY A 36 2.22 14.23 15.56
C GLY A 36 1.98 12.85 14.93
N PHE A 37 3.04 12.07 14.72
CA PHE A 37 2.93 10.69 14.26
C PHE A 37 2.20 9.81 15.27
N ILE A 38 2.58 9.88 16.55
CA ILE A 38 1.97 9.11 17.64
C ILE A 38 0.49 9.49 17.79
N LEU A 39 0.17 10.78 17.81
CA LEU A 39 -1.20 11.29 17.86
C LEU A 39 -2.02 10.76 16.69
N TRP A 40 -1.45 10.75 15.49
CA TRP A 40 -2.10 10.19 14.31
C TRP A 40 -2.33 8.68 14.42
N LEU A 41 -1.36 7.91 14.92
CA LEU A 41 -1.50 6.47 15.15
C LEU A 41 -2.61 6.16 16.16
N ILE A 42 -2.68 6.91 17.27
CA ILE A 42 -3.74 6.78 18.27
C ILE A 42 -5.10 7.03 17.61
N LEU A 43 -5.21 8.12 16.85
CA LEU A 43 -6.45 8.51 16.18
C LEU A 43 -6.89 7.46 15.14
N MET A 44 -5.93 6.89 14.42
CA MET A 44 -6.14 5.80 13.48
C MET A 44 -6.66 4.53 14.18
N GLY A 45 -6.06 4.17 15.32
CA GLY A 45 -6.49 3.05 16.16
C GLY A 45 -7.89 3.23 16.71
N VAL A 46 -8.22 4.43 17.20
CA VAL A 46 -9.55 4.79 17.71
C VAL A 46 -10.62 4.68 16.62
N PHE A 47 -10.34 5.15 15.40
CA PHE A 47 -11.33 5.13 14.33
C PHE A 47 -11.45 3.77 13.61
N LYS A 48 -10.61 2.78 13.94
CA LYS A 48 -10.48 1.50 13.21
C LYS A 48 -10.49 1.72 11.69
N SER A 49 -9.91 2.83 11.25
CA SER A 49 -9.97 3.24 9.85
C SER A 49 -8.94 2.41 9.08
N ARG A 50 -9.33 1.77 7.98
CA ARG A 50 -8.38 1.14 7.06
C ARG A 50 -8.11 2.10 5.92
N ILE A 51 -7.03 2.88 6.07
CA ILE A 51 -6.52 3.75 5.02
C ILE A 51 -5.60 2.91 4.14
N SER A 52 -5.94 2.79 2.86
CA SER A 52 -5.03 2.28 1.84
C SER A 52 -3.83 3.24 1.75
N GLY A 53 -2.61 2.74 2.00
CA GLY A 53 -1.38 3.55 2.03
C GLY A 53 -0.78 3.84 3.41
N LEU A 54 -1.27 3.21 4.49
CA LEU A 54 -0.66 3.33 5.83
C LEU A 54 0.85 3.04 5.82
N HIS A 55 1.29 2.04 5.04
CA HIS A 55 2.71 1.68 4.92
C HIS A 55 3.58 2.82 4.37
N PHE A 56 3.10 3.59 3.39
CA PHE A 56 3.84 4.74 2.85
C PHE A 56 3.98 5.86 3.87
N ILE A 57 2.94 6.14 4.65
CA ILE A 57 2.99 7.14 5.73
C ILE A 57 4.03 6.74 6.78
N LEU A 58 4.10 5.45 7.17
CA LEU A 58 5.08 4.96 8.14
C LEU A 58 6.51 5.18 7.65
N ILE A 59 6.78 4.78 6.41
CA ILE A 59 8.11 4.93 5.79
C ILE A 59 8.50 6.41 5.74
N LEU A 60 7.58 7.28 5.31
CA LEU A 60 7.81 8.72 5.19
C LEU A 60 8.14 9.37 6.54
N PHE A 61 7.42 9.01 7.60
CA PHE A 61 7.71 9.50 8.94
C PHE A 61 9.07 9.02 9.47
N GLY A 62 9.43 7.76 9.19
CA GLY A 62 10.74 7.23 9.52
C GLY A 62 11.88 8.03 8.87
N ILE A 63 11.70 8.38 7.60
CA ILE A 63 12.64 9.24 6.86
C ILE A 63 12.73 10.63 7.51
N PHE A 64 11.60 11.28 7.83
CA PHE A 64 11.63 12.61 8.42
C PHE A 64 12.31 12.65 9.79
N VAL A 65 12.02 11.70 10.67
CA VAL A 65 12.66 11.62 12.00
C VAL A 65 14.17 11.47 11.86
N SER A 66 14.62 10.52 11.03
CA SER A 66 16.05 10.33 10.79
C SER A 66 16.68 11.54 10.13
N LEU A 67 16.01 12.19 9.18
CA LEU A 67 16.57 13.33 8.46
C LEU A 67 16.82 14.52 9.40
N ALA A 68 15.87 14.84 10.27
CA ALA A 68 16.06 15.90 11.26
C ALA A 68 17.16 15.55 12.27
N PHE A 69 17.25 14.28 12.67
CA PHE A 69 18.34 13.83 13.53
C PHE A 69 19.70 13.95 12.85
N PHE A 70 19.80 13.52 11.59
CA PHE A 70 21.02 13.64 10.79
C PHE A 70 21.49 15.09 10.66
N ILE A 71 20.60 15.98 10.20
CA ILE A 71 20.94 17.38 9.99
C ILE A 71 21.32 18.05 11.32
N GLY A 72 20.63 17.69 12.41
CA GLY A 72 20.84 18.32 13.71
C GLY A 72 22.08 17.88 14.48
N TYR A 73 22.58 16.67 14.23
CA TYR A 73 23.64 16.08 15.05
C TYR A 73 24.81 15.48 14.26
N ALA A 74 24.61 15.07 13.00
CA ALA A 74 25.68 14.46 12.21
C ALA A 74 26.56 15.49 11.50
N ILE A 75 26.07 16.73 11.36
CA ILE A 75 26.77 17.84 10.73
C ILE A 75 27.23 18.79 11.83
N GLU A 76 28.53 18.85 12.06
CA GLU A 76 29.14 19.81 12.99
C GLU A 76 29.77 20.94 12.19
N GLN A 77 29.61 22.18 12.67
CA GLN A 77 30.26 23.34 12.09
C GLN A 77 31.52 23.67 12.89
N ASP A 78 32.67 23.64 12.22
CA ASP A 78 33.93 24.07 12.82
C ASP A 78 33.94 25.59 13.01
N MET A 79 34.66 26.06 14.04
CA MET A 79 34.83 27.50 14.30
C MET A 79 35.55 28.25 13.17
N TRP A 80 36.14 27.53 12.22
CA TRP A 80 36.76 28.07 11.01
C TRP A 80 35.82 28.12 9.80
N GLY A 81 34.53 27.82 10.01
CA GLY A 81 33.51 27.82 8.96
C GLY A 81 33.49 26.58 8.08
N GLY A 82 34.26 25.54 8.42
CA GLY A 82 34.19 24.23 7.78
C GLY A 82 33.00 23.39 8.30
N TYR A 83 32.58 22.41 7.50
CA TYR A 83 31.65 21.38 7.94
C TYR A 83 32.41 20.07 8.15
N HIS A 84 32.26 19.48 9.32
CA HIS A 84 32.80 18.17 9.64
C HIS A 84 31.65 17.19 9.87
N PHE A 85 31.77 16.00 9.28
CA PHE A 85 30.77 14.96 9.45
C PHE A 85 31.19 14.04 10.59
N ASN A 86 30.33 13.96 11.59
CA ASN A 86 30.51 12.99 12.65
C ASN A 86 30.07 11.61 12.15
N THR A 87 31.03 10.79 11.74
CA THR A 87 30.77 9.46 11.16
C THR A 87 29.98 8.56 12.12
N GLU A 88 30.21 8.66 13.43
CA GLU A 88 29.52 7.84 14.42
C GLU A 88 28.03 8.18 14.50
N ILE A 89 27.72 9.48 14.59
CA ILE A 89 26.34 9.96 14.68
C ILE A 89 25.62 9.80 13.34
N SER A 90 26.33 9.97 12.22
CA SER A 90 25.82 9.70 10.87
C SER A 90 25.37 8.24 10.74
N LEU A 91 26.21 7.29 11.17
CA LEU A 91 25.87 5.87 11.16
C LEU A 91 24.68 5.56 12.08
N LEU A 92 24.62 6.20 13.26
CA LEU A 92 23.49 6.10 14.17
C LEU A 92 22.19 6.58 13.52
N SER A 93 22.23 7.72 12.80
CA SER A 93 21.07 8.22 12.09
C SER A 93 20.59 7.26 11.01
N ILE A 94 21.50 6.66 10.24
CA ILE A 94 21.14 5.66 9.22
C ILE A 94 20.53 4.42 9.89
N GLY A 95 21.11 3.98 11.02
CA GLY A 95 20.54 2.90 11.83
C GLY A 95 19.14 3.22 12.34
N LEU A 96 18.91 4.46 12.78
CA LEU A 96 17.61 4.96 13.20
C LEU A 96 16.60 4.97 12.04
N MET A 97 17.02 5.42 10.86
CA MET A 97 16.21 5.39 9.64
C MET A 97 15.74 3.97 9.32
N LEU A 98 16.67 3.01 9.36
CA LEU A 98 16.39 1.61 9.08
C LEU A 98 15.36 1.08 10.10
N LEU A 99 15.63 1.27 11.39
CA LEU A 99 14.73 0.80 12.45
C LEU A 99 13.31 1.37 12.34
N LEU A 100 13.18 2.66 12.01
CA LEU A 100 11.86 3.32 11.88
C LEU A 100 11.11 2.92 10.60
N ILE A 101 11.81 2.65 9.50
CA ILE A 101 11.21 2.28 8.21
C ILE A 101 10.76 0.81 8.20
N LEU A 102 11.46 -0.07 8.93
CA LEU A 102 11.18 -1.51 9.05
C LEU A 102 9.69 -1.86 9.23
N PRO A 103 8.94 -1.28 10.21
CA PRO A 103 7.52 -1.59 10.38
C PRO A 103 6.67 -1.17 9.17
N GLY A 104 7.02 -0.09 8.48
CA GLY A 104 6.35 0.35 7.26
C GLY A 104 6.58 -0.61 6.09
N VAL A 105 7.83 -1.04 5.89
CA VAL A 105 8.22 -2.01 4.86
C VAL A 105 7.60 -3.38 5.11
N TYR A 106 7.58 -3.83 6.36
CA TYR A 106 6.92 -5.08 6.75
C TYR A 106 5.42 -5.07 6.39
N LEU A 107 4.74 -3.96 6.68
CA LEU A 107 3.32 -3.80 6.31
C LEU A 107 3.10 -3.70 4.80
N PHE A 108 4.02 -3.04 4.08
CA PHE A 108 3.99 -3.02 2.62
C PHE A 108 4.10 -4.44 2.05
N TYR A 109 5.09 -5.21 2.49
CA TYR A 109 5.28 -6.59 2.05
C TYR A 109 4.04 -7.46 2.30
N LYS A 110 3.44 -7.36 3.50
CA LYS A 110 2.21 -8.09 3.82
C LYS A 110 1.03 -7.70 2.92
N ASN A 111 0.86 -6.40 2.63
CA ASN A 111 -0.24 -5.91 1.81
C ASN A 111 -0.09 -6.25 0.32
N SER A 112 1.14 -6.44 -0.16
CA SER A 112 1.43 -6.77 -1.57
C SER A 112 1.31 -8.26 -1.89
N ASN A 113 1.14 -9.14 -0.89
CA ASN A 113 1.00 -10.58 -1.06
C ASN A 113 -0.47 -11.06 -1.11
N GLU A 114 -1.45 -10.16 -1.18
CA GLU A 114 -2.79 -10.57 -1.59
C GLU A 114 -2.72 -10.92 -3.09
N PRO A 115 -3.05 -12.16 -3.50
CA PRO A 115 -2.98 -12.53 -4.90
C PRO A 115 -3.95 -11.64 -5.66
N VAL A 116 -3.40 -10.81 -6.56
CA VAL A 116 -4.19 -10.17 -7.60
C VAL A 116 -4.81 -11.33 -8.38
N LEU A 117 -6.08 -11.63 -8.13
CA LEU A 117 -6.85 -12.47 -9.03
C LEU A 117 -7.01 -11.64 -10.30
N ILE A 118 -6.04 -11.80 -11.21
CA ILE A 118 -6.15 -11.34 -12.57
C ILE A 118 -7.27 -12.19 -13.16
N ALA A 119 -8.51 -11.73 -13.03
CA ALA A 119 -9.55 -12.16 -13.95
C ALA A 119 -9.03 -11.80 -15.35
N PRO A 120 -8.97 -12.75 -16.30
CA PRO A 120 -8.43 -12.48 -17.62
C PRO A 120 -9.23 -11.34 -18.25
N THR A 121 -8.55 -10.20 -18.42
CA THR A 121 -9.03 -9.12 -19.28
C THR A 121 -8.74 -9.55 -20.71
N ASP A 122 -9.64 -10.34 -21.29
CA ASP A 122 -9.70 -10.51 -22.74
C ASP A 122 -10.19 -9.21 -23.35
N LYS A 123 -9.27 -8.27 -23.61
CA LYS A 123 -9.41 -7.26 -24.67
C LYS A 123 -8.05 -6.94 -25.25
N SER A 124 -7.65 -7.77 -26.21
CA SER A 124 -6.75 -7.39 -27.30
C SER A 124 -7.31 -6.15 -28.00
N GLY A 125 -6.43 -5.20 -28.30
CA GLY A 125 -6.78 -4.05 -29.12
C GLY A 125 -6.87 -4.45 -30.59
N VAL A 126 -8.03 -4.21 -31.21
CA VAL A 126 -8.16 -3.92 -32.65
C VAL A 126 -9.35 -2.97 -32.82
N PHE A 127 -9.09 -1.78 -33.34
CA PHE A 127 -10.10 -0.90 -33.94
C PHE A 127 -10.48 -1.44 -35.32
N SER A 128 -11.77 -1.53 -35.64
CA SER A 128 -12.35 -1.20 -36.98
C SER A 128 -13.88 -1.22 -36.98
N ASN A 129 -14.40 -0.47 -37.95
CA ASN A 129 -15.70 0.16 -38.11
C ASN A 129 -16.90 -0.74 -38.46
N GLU A 130 -18.10 -0.21 -38.18
CA GLU A 130 -19.35 -0.24 -38.97
C GLU A 130 -19.85 -1.58 -39.57
N ASN A 131 -20.99 -2.09 -39.06
CA ASN A 131 -22.27 -2.13 -39.80
C ASN A 131 -23.35 -2.96 -39.09
N SER A 132 -24.56 -2.40 -39.11
CA SER A 132 -25.86 -2.95 -38.74
C SER A 132 -26.20 -4.32 -39.32
N ILE A 133 -26.99 -5.13 -38.60
CA ILE A 133 -28.20 -5.82 -39.09
C ILE A 133 -29.09 -6.20 -37.88
N ASN A 134 -30.32 -5.68 -37.91
CA ASN A 134 -31.49 -6.13 -37.15
C ASN A 134 -31.79 -7.61 -37.40
N GLN A 135 -32.10 -8.39 -36.37
CA GLN A 135 -33.22 -9.34 -36.44
C GLN A 135 -33.99 -9.38 -35.11
N ASN A 136 -35.29 -9.16 -35.27
CA ASN A 136 -36.37 -9.12 -34.31
C ASN A 136 -36.96 -10.53 -34.20
N LEU A 137 -37.33 -11.00 -33.02
CA LEU A 137 -38.65 -11.58 -32.72
C LEU A 137 -38.65 -12.23 -31.33
N ASN A 138 -39.53 -11.66 -30.50
CA ASN A 138 -39.93 -12.14 -29.19
C ASN A 138 -40.49 -13.56 -29.28
N ASP A 139 -40.20 -14.39 -28.28
CA ASP A 139 -41.14 -15.42 -27.85
C ASP A 139 -40.85 -15.87 -26.40
N PHE A 140 -41.92 -15.77 -25.59
CA PHE A 140 -42.16 -16.33 -24.25
C PHE A 140 -41.51 -15.69 -23.01
N GLN A 141 -42.22 -14.69 -22.48
CA GLN A 141 -42.39 -14.53 -21.03
C GLN A 141 -43.21 -15.69 -20.45
N ASN A 142 -42.80 -16.21 -19.29
CA ASN A 142 -43.62 -16.56 -18.10
C ASN A 142 -43.08 -17.80 -17.36
N ASN A 143 -42.39 -17.65 -16.23
CA ASN A 143 -42.98 -17.77 -14.89
C ASN A 143 -41.88 -17.73 -13.80
N ASN A 144 -42.31 -17.39 -12.59
CA ASN A 144 -41.57 -16.82 -11.49
C ASN A 144 -40.89 -17.85 -10.56
N ASN A 145 -39.90 -17.33 -9.83
CA ASN A 145 -39.33 -17.79 -8.57
C ASN A 145 -38.42 -19.02 -8.64
N PHE A 146 -37.10 -18.80 -8.45
CA PHE A 146 -36.38 -19.42 -7.33
C PHE A 146 -35.16 -18.57 -6.98
N GLN A 147 -35.28 -17.90 -5.84
CA GLN A 147 -34.17 -17.41 -5.07
C GLN A 147 -33.43 -18.61 -4.47
N ASN A 148 -32.10 -18.52 -4.36
CA ASN A 148 -31.15 -19.43 -3.68
C ASN A 148 -30.38 -20.39 -4.61
N GLU A 149 -29.28 -19.93 -5.21
CA GLU A 149 -28.28 -20.85 -5.80
C GLU A 149 -26.84 -20.29 -5.73
N PHE A 150 -26.52 -19.62 -4.62
CA PHE A 150 -25.13 -19.26 -4.26
C PHE A 150 -24.53 -20.19 -3.19
N GLU A 151 -25.25 -21.25 -2.80
CA GLU A 151 -24.74 -22.30 -1.92
C GLU A 151 -24.86 -23.65 -2.62
N ASN A 152 -23.91 -23.96 -3.50
CA ASN A 152 -23.52 -25.34 -3.83
C ASN A 152 -22.21 -25.31 -4.64
N SER A 153 -21.10 -24.96 -3.99
CA SER A 153 -19.77 -25.36 -4.46
C SER A 153 -19.49 -26.82 -4.08
N MET A 154 -20.39 -27.72 -4.42
CA MET A 154 -20.02 -29.11 -4.62
C MET A 154 -19.95 -29.25 -6.13
N MET A 155 -18.75 -28.98 -6.64
CA MET A 155 -18.41 -29.27 -8.03
C MET A 155 -18.75 -30.74 -8.24
N GLU A 156 -19.84 -30.99 -8.98
CA GLU A 156 -20.27 -32.35 -9.27
C GLU A 156 -19.08 -33.04 -9.97
N TYR A 157 -18.63 -34.15 -9.37
CA TYR A 157 -17.48 -34.88 -9.85
C TYR A 157 -17.85 -35.48 -11.20
N ASP A 158 -17.48 -34.78 -12.28
CA ASP A 158 -17.57 -35.30 -13.64
C ASP A 158 -16.29 -36.10 -13.95
N PRO A 159 -16.38 -37.45 -14.00
CA PRO A 159 -15.22 -38.29 -14.25
C PRO A 159 -14.63 -38.09 -15.66
N GLU A 160 -15.42 -37.59 -16.63
CA GLU A 160 -14.95 -37.39 -18.00
C GLU A 160 -13.99 -36.20 -18.09
N LEU A 161 -14.31 -35.11 -17.40
CA LEU A 161 -13.45 -33.93 -17.32
C LEU A 161 -12.08 -34.27 -16.70
N LEU A 162 -12.08 -35.05 -15.60
CA LEU A 162 -10.84 -35.45 -14.93
C LEU A 162 -9.95 -36.30 -15.84
N ASN A 163 -10.56 -37.21 -16.61
CA ASN A 163 -9.81 -38.09 -17.51
C ASN A 163 -9.18 -37.29 -18.67
N SER A 164 -9.91 -36.29 -19.22
CA SER A 164 -9.37 -35.41 -20.25
C SER A 164 -8.16 -34.60 -19.76
N TYR A 165 -8.16 -34.18 -18.49
CA TYR A 165 -7.04 -33.49 -17.86
C TYR A 165 -5.81 -34.39 -17.74
N TYR A 166 -5.98 -35.64 -17.28
CA TYR A 166 -4.87 -36.59 -17.20
C TYR A 166 -4.31 -36.97 -18.56
N GLN A 167 -5.18 -37.15 -19.55
CA GLN A 167 -4.76 -37.49 -20.92
C GLN A 167 -3.97 -36.35 -21.58
N TYR A 168 -4.31 -35.08 -21.30
CA TYR A 168 -3.57 -33.94 -21.82
C TYR A 168 -2.14 -33.81 -21.25
N TYR A 169 -1.95 -34.12 -19.97
CA TYR A 169 -0.64 -33.96 -19.31
C TYR A 169 0.24 -35.20 -19.30
N TYR A 170 -0.35 -36.40 -19.39
CA TYR A 170 0.35 -37.67 -19.22
C TYR A 170 0.07 -38.68 -20.34
N GLY A 171 -0.86 -38.39 -21.25
CA GLY A 171 -1.37 -39.34 -22.24
C GLY A 171 -0.50 -39.54 -23.47
N GLU A 172 0.70 -38.97 -23.54
CA GLU A 172 1.55 -39.14 -24.71
C GLU A 172 3.02 -39.26 -24.32
N ASN A 173 3.46 -40.50 -24.11
CA ASN A 173 4.84 -40.97 -24.26
C ASN A 173 4.84 -42.51 -24.32
N ASP A 174 4.49 -43.08 -25.47
CA ASP A 174 4.87 -44.46 -25.84
C ASP A 174 5.13 -44.50 -27.36
N LYS A 175 6.36 -44.14 -27.76
CA LYS A 175 7.02 -44.57 -29.00
C LYS A 175 8.51 -44.75 -28.75
#